data_AF-T1DEQ9-F1
#
_entry.id   AF-T1DEQ9-F1
#
_cell.length_a   1.000
_cell.length_b   1.000
_cell.length_c   1.000
_cell.angle_alpha   90.00
_cell.angle_beta   90.00
_cell.angle_gamma   90.00
#
_symmetry.space_group_name_H-M   'P 1'
#
loop_
_entity.id
_entity.type
_entity.pdbx_description
1 polymer ?
#
loop_
_entity_poly.entity_id
_entity_poly.type
_entity_poly.pdbx_seq_one_letter_code
_entity_poly.pdbx_strand_id
1 'polypeptide(L)' 'RLMRLPQPFLIHAAERAGFRFGGASEINANPKDTRTKPVFWFPPGLSPASGNQAYYKSLGEADNMTLRFIKPRP' A
#
# COMPACT_ATOMS: atom_id res chain seq x y z
N ARG A 1 8.48 -11.09 -6.54
CA ARG A 1 7.28 -10.22 -6.62
C ARG A 1 7.32 -9.25 -5.43
N LEU A 2 7.22 -7.93 -5.63
CA LEU A 2 7.38 -6.92 -4.56
C LEU A 2 6.24 -6.90 -3.51
N MET A 3 5.27 -7.81 -3.65
CA MET A 3 4.04 -7.87 -2.85
C MET A 3 3.24 -6.56 -2.87
N ARG A 4 3.19 -5.91 -4.04
CA ARG A 4 2.36 -4.73 -4.30
C ARG A 4 1.22 -5.09 -5.24
N LEU A 5 0.10 -4.41 -5.06
CA LEU A 5 -1.04 -4.43 -5.98
C LEU A 5 -1.13 -3.07 -6.69
N PRO A 6 -1.41 -3.04 -8.00
CA PRO A 6 -1.76 -1.78 -8.66
C PRO A 6 -3.05 -1.21 -8.07
N GLN A 7 -3.11 0.10 -7.84
CA GLN A 7 -4.34 0.75 -7.37
C GLN A 7 -5.55 0.47 -8.28
N PRO A 8 -5.45 0.51 -9.63
CA PRO A 8 -6.58 0.17 -10.49
C PRO A 8 -7.13 -1.24 -10.27
N PHE A 9 -6.26 -2.19 -9.93
CA PHE A 9 -6.68 -3.56 -9.65
C PHE A 9 -7.56 -3.63 -8.40
N LEU A 10 -7.18 -2.97 -7.31
CA LEU A 10 -7.96 -2.95 -6.07
C LEU A 10 -9.27 -2.19 -6.21
N ILE A 11 -9.28 -1.08 -6.95
CA ILE A 11 -10.51 -0.33 -7.25
C ILE A 11 -11.49 -1.23 -8.00
N HIS A 12 -11.03 -1.86 -9.09
CA HIS A 12 -11.88 -2.75 -9.89
C HIS A 12 -12.37 -3.95 -9.08
N ALA A 13 -11.55 -4.52 -8.20
CA ALA A 13 -11.96 -5.61 -7.32
C ALA A 13 -13.08 -5.18 -6.36
N ALA A 14 -12.98 -3.98 -5.76
CA ALA A 14 -14.01 -3.45 -4.88
C ALA A 14 -15.31 -3.11 -5.62
N GLU A 15 -15.22 -2.58 -6.83
CA GLU A 15 -16.38 -2.29 -7.69
C GLU A 15 -17.13 -3.57 -8.07
N ARG A 16 -16.41 -4.64 -8.43
CA ARG A 16 -17.01 -5.95 -8.67
C ARG A 16 -17.69 -6.56 -7.45
N ALA A 17 -17.26 -6.16 -6.25
CA ALA A 17 -17.90 -6.55 -4.99
C ALA A 17 -19.12 -5.67 -4.62
N GLY A 18 -19.51 -4.73 -5.49
CA GLY A 18 -20.69 -3.88 -5.31
C GLY A 18 -20.43 -2.58 -4.54
N PHE A 19 -19.17 -2.23 -4.27
CA PHE A 19 -18.82 -0.92 -3.72
C PHE A 19 -18.65 0.13 -4.82
N ARG A 20 -18.72 1.40 -4.45
CA ARG A 20 -18.36 2.52 -5.34
C ARG A 20 -17.08 3.18 -4.87
N PHE A 21 -16.17 3.49 -5.79
CA PHE A 21 -14.97 4.26 -5.45
C PHE A 21 -15.35 5.67 -4.98
N GLY A 22 -14.87 6.04 -3.79
CA GLY A 22 -15.19 7.30 -3.11
C GLY A 22 -14.02 8.27 -3.04
N GLY A 23 -12.89 7.96 -3.68
CA GLY A 23 -11.67 8.78 -3.71
C GLY A 23 -10.45 8.11 -3.07
N ALA A 24 -9.29 8.70 -3.30
CA ALA A 24 -8.01 8.31 -2.73
C ALA A 24 -7.44 9.44 -1.85
N SER A 25 -6.50 9.07 -0.97
CA SER A 25 -5.74 10.01 -0.16
C SER A 25 -4.26 9.61 -0.16
N GLU A 26 -3.39 10.61 -0.17
CA GLU A 26 -1.93 10.44 -0.07
C GLU A 26 -1.46 10.38 1.39
N ILE A 27 -2.36 10.21 2.37
CA ILE A 27 -1.99 10.23 3.80
C ILE A 27 -0.97 9.16 4.20
N ASN A 28 -0.93 8.03 3.50
CA ASN A 28 0.05 6.95 3.69
C ASN A 28 1.09 6.88 2.56
N ALA A 29 1.23 7.96 1.78
CA ALA A 29 2.28 8.04 0.78
C ALA A 29 3.64 8.19 1.46
N ASN A 30 4.65 7.46 0.96
CA ASN A 30 6.03 7.60 1.43
C ASN A 30 6.97 7.91 0.25
N PRO A 31 7.40 9.17 0.06
CA PRO A 31 8.31 9.52 -1.03
C PRO A 31 9.71 8.89 -0.90
N LYS A 32 10.07 8.36 0.29
CA LYS A 32 11.33 7.65 0.51
C LYS A 32 11.31 6.20 -0.01
N ASP A 33 10.13 5.66 -0.27
CA ASP A 33 9.98 4.34 -0.87
C ASP A 33 9.89 4.46 -2.39
N THR A 34 10.98 4.12 -3.08
CA THR A 34 11.08 4.16 -4.54
C THR A 34 10.28 3.04 -5.24
N ARG A 35 9.53 2.22 -4.50
CA ARG A 35 8.72 1.09 -5.00
C ARG A 35 9.53 0.02 -5.76
N THR A 36 10.83 -0.08 -5.50
CA THR A 36 11.73 -1.09 -6.10
C THR A 36 12.06 -2.24 -5.14
N LYS A 37 11.59 -2.15 -3.89
CA LYS A 37 11.87 -3.09 -2.80
C LYS A 37 10.59 -3.80 -2.35
N PRO A 38 10.68 -5.05 -1.85
CA PRO A 38 9.54 -5.75 -1.26
C PRO A 38 8.94 -5.01 -0.07
N VAL A 39 7.61 -4.92 0.00
CA VAL A 39 6.90 -4.19 1.07
C VAL A 39 7.24 -4.70 2.48
N PHE A 40 7.42 -6.02 2.64
CA PHE A 40 7.73 -6.65 3.93
C PHE A 40 9.15 -6.34 4.46
N TRP A 41 9.96 -5.59 3.72
CA TRP A 41 11.23 -5.05 4.23
C TRP A 41 11.04 -3.77 5.04
N PHE A 42 9.95 -3.04 4.81
CA PHE A 42 9.57 -1.85 5.55
C PHE A 42 8.85 -2.22 6.86
N PRO A 43 8.77 -1.31 7.85
CA PRO A 43 7.86 -1.43 8.98
C PRO A 43 6.40 -1.67 8.55
N PRO A 44 5.60 -2.38 9.35
CA PRO A 44 6.00 -3.11 10.57
C PRO A 44 6.71 -4.45 10.30
N GLY A 45 6.79 -4.88 9.03
CA GLY A 45 7.31 -6.20 8.66
C GLY A 45 8.80 -6.40 8.98
N LEU A 46 9.65 -5.42 8.62
CA LEU A 46 11.10 -5.40 8.87
C LEU A 46 11.76 -6.78 8.66
N SER A 47 11.50 -7.45 7.54
CA SER A 47 11.99 -8.82 7.34
C SER A 47 13.52 -8.90 7.46
N PRO A 48 14.07 -9.94 8.13
CA PRO A 48 15.51 -10.17 8.21
C PRO A 48 16.19 -10.29 6.84
N ALA A 49 15.45 -10.76 5.83
CA ALA A 49 15.93 -10.87 4.45
C ALA A 49 16.22 -9.51 3.78
N SER A 50 15.86 -8.38 4.42
CA SER A 50 16.20 -7.04 3.96
C SER A 50 17.71 -6.74 4.05
N GLY A 51 18.46 -7.48 4.88
CA GLY A 51 19.90 -7.30 5.12
C GLY A 51 20.25 -6.03 5.90
N ASN A 52 19.32 -5.07 6.05
CA ASN A 52 19.53 -3.83 6.77
C ASN A 52 18.21 -3.26 7.30
N GLN A 53 17.68 -3.85 8.38
CA GLN A 53 16.43 -3.42 9.00
C GLN A 53 16.50 -1.97 9.53
N ALA A 54 17.67 -1.52 10.00
CA ALA A 54 17.85 -0.16 10.51
C ALA A 54 17.63 0.88 9.41
N TYR A 55 18.14 0.63 8.20
CA TYR A 55 17.88 1.46 7.03
C TYR A 55 16.38 1.55 6.74
N TYR A 56 15.67 0.43 6.59
CA TYR A 56 14.22 0.46 6.30
C TYR A 56 13.40 1.08 7.44
N LYS A 57 13.81 0.91 8.69
CA LYS A 57 13.20 1.59 9.83
C LYS A 57 13.33 3.12 9.72
N SER A 58 14.46 3.63 9.23
CA SER A 58 14.67 5.07 9.00
C SER A 58 13.84 5.64 7.84
N LEU A 59 13.45 4.80 6.88
CA LEU A 59 12.56 5.19 5.79
C LEU A 59 11.10 5.34 6.24
N GLY A 60 10.69 4.66 7.31
CA GLY A 60 9.29 4.53 7.71
C GLY A 60 8.59 3.41 6.92
N GLU A 61 7.27 3.30 7.06
CA GLU A 61 6.46 2.30 6.35
C GLU A 61 6.61 2.39 4.82
N ALA A 62 6.28 1.32 4.11
CA ALA A 62 6.24 1.35 2.64
C ALA A 62 5.20 2.39 2.16
N ASP A 63 5.38 2.88 0.94
CA ASP A 63 4.39 3.70 0.26
C ASP A 63 3.10 2.89 0.02
N ASN A 64 2.02 3.32 0.67
CA ASN A 64 0.76 2.61 0.73
C ASN A 64 -0.38 3.48 0.16
N MET A 65 -1.23 2.87 -0.66
CA MET A 65 -2.45 3.54 -1.12
C MET A 65 -3.49 3.62 0.00
N THR A 66 -4.19 4.75 0.10
CA THR A 66 -5.37 4.90 0.96
C THR A 66 -6.59 5.14 0.10
N LEU A 67 -7.53 4.19 0.07
CA LEU A 67 -8.71 4.24 -0.77
C LEU A 67 -9.99 4.24 0.09
N ARG A 68 -10.93 5.12 -0.26
CA ARG A 68 -12.26 5.15 0.33
C ARG A 68 -13.26 4.49 -0.61
N PHE A 69 -14.11 3.62 -0.06
CA PHE A 69 -15.21 2.99 -0.80
C PHE A 69 -16.53 3.30 -0.11
N ILE A 70 -17.58 3.49 -0.92
CA ILE A 70 -18.94 3.76 -0.47
C ILE A 70 -19.77 2.51 -0.72
N LYS A 71 -20.43 2.01 0.32
CA LYS A 71 -21.47 0.99 0.19
C LYS A 71 -22.75 1.68 -0.32
N PRO A 72 -23.30 1.32 -1.50
CA PRO A 72 -24.56 1.86 -1.96
C PRO A 72 -25.68 1.58 -0.94
N ARG A 73 -26.60 2.53 -0.76
CA ARG A 73 -27.84 2.24 -0.03
C ARG A 73 -28.72 1.31 -0.88
N PRO A 74 -29.51 0.42 -0.25
CA PRO A 74 -30.47 -0.42 -0.97
C PRO A 74 -31.42 0.39 -1.84
#